data_AF-A0A958XW74-F1
#
_entry.id   AF-A0A958XW74-F1
#
_cell.length_a   1.000
_cell.length_b   1.000
_cell.length_c   1.000
_cell.angle_alpha   90.00
_cell.angle_beta   90.00
_cell.angle_gamma   90.00
#
_symmetry.space_group_name_H-M   'P 1'
#
loop_
_entity.id
_entity.type
_entity.pdbx_description
1 polymer ?
#
loop_
_entity_poly.entity_id
_entity_poly.type
_entity_poly.pdbx_seq_one_letter_code
_entity_poly.pdbx_strand_id
1 'polypeptide(L)'
;GENVKQSNWGNATGRFPQTRMGVEQFYYEAFHRARAYDREWRLWRSLKPKEREATPAPRRDLDLEALAEILNGERFITCHSYVQSEVDMLMHVADSMGFTVNTFTHILEGYKVAPKMQEHGASASTFSDWWAYKYEVRDAIPYNAALLWEQGVNTGINSDDAEMSRRLNQEAAKTVKYGGVPPEEAWKMVTLNPARMLHLDHRMGSVEPGKDADLV
;
A
#
# COMPACT_ATOMS: atom_id res chain seq x y z
N GLY A 1 -2.16 -5.93 -5.37
CA GLY A 1 -2.52 -7.34 -5.28
C GLY A 1 -3.90 -7.51 -5.84
N GLU A 2 -4.03 -7.89 -7.11
CA GLU A 2 -5.29 -8.46 -7.58
C GLU A 2 -5.12 -9.99 -7.51
N ASN A 3 -6.13 -10.70 -6.99
CA ASN A 3 -6.14 -12.16 -7.00
C ASN A 3 -5.79 -12.70 -8.39
N VAL A 4 -5.13 -13.86 -8.45
CA VAL A 4 -4.96 -14.58 -9.71
C VAL A 4 -6.34 -14.98 -10.22
N LYS A 5 -6.90 -14.16 -11.11
CA LYS A 5 -8.20 -14.42 -11.73
C LYS A 5 -8.01 -15.48 -12.80
N GLN A 6 -8.64 -16.62 -12.61
CA GLN A 6 -8.72 -17.69 -13.61
C GLN A 6 -9.81 -17.43 -14.67
N SER A 7 -10.24 -16.17 -14.84
CA SER A 7 -11.22 -15.79 -15.85
C SER A 7 -10.65 -16.05 -17.25
N ASN A 8 -11.40 -16.78 -18.09
CA ASN A 8 -11.09 -17.10 -19.49
C ASN A 8 -9.92 -18.10 -19.71
N TRP A 9 -9.57 -18.92 -18.73
CA TRP A 9 -8.54 -19.95 -18.91
C TRP A 9 -9.17 -21.25 -19.40
N GLY A 10 -8.69 -21.77 -20.54
CA GLY A 10 -8.92 -23.18 -20.93
C GLY A 10 -8.20 -24.14 -19.97
N ASN A 11 -8.16 -25.44 -20.31
CA ASN A 11 -7.49 -26.48 -19.48
C ASN A 11 -6.15 -25.99 -18.90
N ALA A 12 -6.11 -25.89 -17.57
CA ALA A 12 -5.00 -25.51 -16.68
C ALA A 12 -3.70 -25.04 -17.38
N THR A 13 -3.49 -23.73 -17.51
CA THR A 13 -2.17 -23.22 -17.92
C THR A 13 -1.18 -23.30 -16.75
N GLY A 14 0.07 -23.68 -17.01
CA GLY A 14 1.13 -23.88 -16.01
C GLY A 14 1.71 -22.60 -15.38
N ARG A 15 1.00 -21.48 -15.39
CA ARG A 15 1.49 -20.21 -14.83
C ARG A 15 1.28 -20.20 -13.31
N PHE A 16 2.39 -20.19 -12.57
CA PHE A 16 2.43 -20.01 -11.12
C PHE A 16 2.35 -18.50 -10.78
N PRO A 17 1.71 -18.11 -9.65
CA PRO A 17 0.93 -18.95 -8.73
C PRO A 17 -0.52 -19.15 -9.19
N GLN A 18 -1.16 -20.22 -8.73
CA GLN A 18 -2.59 -20.53 -9.01
C GLN A 18 -3.49 -20.48 -7.76
N THR A 19 -2.90 -20.38 -6.57
CA THR A 19 -3.59 -20.38 -5.28
C THR A 19 -3.13 -19.18 -4.45
N ARG A 20 -3.92 -18.80 -3.44
CA ARG A 20 -3.54 -17.72 -2.50
C ARG A 20 -2.25 -18.05 -1.75
N MET A 21 -2.07 -19.30 -1.31
CA MET A 21 -0.81 -19.75 -0.70
C MET A 21 0.36 -19.66 -1.68
N GLY A 22 0.12 -19.90 -2.98
CA GLY A 22 1.12 -19.70 -4.02
C GLY A 22 1.50 -18.23 -4.19
N VAL A 23 0.56 -17.30 -4.04
CA VAL A 23 0.84 -15.85 -4.08
C VAL A 23 1.73 -15.45 -2.92
N GLU A 24 1.42 -15.92 -1.71
CA GLU A 24 2.27 -15.70 -0.53
C GLU A 24 3.69 -16.24 -0.77
N GLN A 25 3.80 -17.50 -1.21
CA GLN A 25 5.09 -18.12 -1.52
C GLN A 25 5.87 -17.35 -2.59
N PHE A 26 5.18 -16.81 -3.60
CA PHE A 26 5.80 -15.97 -4.63
C PHE A 26 6.40 -14.69 -4.04
N TYR A 27 5.72 -14.03 -3.09
CA TYR A 27 6.29 -12.87 -2.41
C TYR A 27 7.54 -13.24 -1.61
N TYR A 28 7.50 -14.33 -0.83
CA TYR A 28 8.67 -14.81 -0.10
C TYR A 28 9.85 -15.07 -1.03
N GLU A 29 9.64 -15.80 -2.14
CA GLU A 29 10.69 -16.09 -3.11
C GLU A 29 11.27 -14.81 -3.72
N ALA A 30 10.41 -13.88 -4.14
CA ALA A 30 10.83 -12.63 -4.75
C ALA A 30 11.70 -11.79 -3.81
N PHE A 31 11.29 -11.62 -2.54
CA PHE A 31 12.05 -10.87 -1.56
C PHE A 31 13.33 -11.59 -1.10
N HIS A 32 13.34 -12.92 -1.04
CA HIS A 32 14.58 -13.66 -0.79
C HIS A 32 15.60 -13.48 -1.93
N ARG A 33 15.14 -13.52 -3.18
CA ARG A 33 16.00 -13.23 -4.34
C ARG A 33 16.52 -11.79 -4.32
N ALA A 34 15.67 -10.83 -3.98
CA ALA A 34 16.06 -9.43 -3.84
C ALA A 34 17.12 -9.22 -2.75
N ARG A 35 16.98 -9.90 -1.61
CA ARG A 35 17.97 -9.88 -0.52
C ARG A 35 19.32 -10.47 -0.93
N ALA A 36 19.31 -11.58 -1.69
CA ALA A 36 20.53 -12.16 -2.24
C ALA A 36 21.19 -11.21 -3.25
N TYR A 37 20.40 -10.62 -4.14
CA TYR A 37 20.83 -9.61 -5.11
C TYR A 37 21.48 -8.40 -4.43
N ASP A 38 20.82 -7.81 -3.42
CA ASP A 38 21.34 -6.68 -2.65
C ASP A 38 22.66 -7.04 -1.94
N ARG A 39 22.75 -8.25 -1.37
CA ARG A 39 23.98 -8.73 -0.74
C ARG A 39 25.13 -8.83 -1.73
N GLU A 40 24.91 -9.37 -2.94
CA GLU A 40 25.93 -9.44 -3.99
C GLU A 40 26.43 -8.05 -4.39
N TRP A 41 25.51 -7.12 -4.60
CA TRP A 41 25.85 -5.73 -4.91
C TRP A 41 26.61 -5.03 -3.79
N ARG A 42 26.19 -5.20 -2.53
CA ARG A 42 26.89 -4.64 -1.36
C ARG A 42 28.30 -5.20 -1.21
N LEU A 43 28.48 -6.51 -1.42
CA LEU A 43 29.81 -7.14 -1.40
C LEU A 43 30.71 -6.59 -2.50
N TRP A 44 30.21 -6.48 -3.74
CA TRP A 44 30.99 -5.91 -4.83
C TRP A 44 31.34 -4.43 -4.61
N ARG A 45 30.39 -3.64 -4.08
CA ARG A 45 30.59 -2.22 -3.74
C ARG A 45 31.57 -2.01 -2.58
N SER A 46 31.76 -2.99 -1.70
CA SER A 46 32.69 -2.90 -0.56
C SER A 46 34.12 -3.32 -0.88
N LEU A 47 34.37 -3.97 -2.03
CA LEU A 47 35.73 -4.30 -2.50
C LEU A 47 36.62 -3.07 -2.63
N LYS A 48 37.93 -3.21 -2.39
CA LYS A 48 38.88 -2.13 -2.68
C LYS A 48 38.91 -1.82 -4.18
N PRO A 49 39.29 -0.61 -4.61
CA PRO A 49 39.27 -0.23 -6.03
C PRO A 49 39.96 -1.24 -6.97
N LYS A 50 41.16 -1.71 -6.60
CA LYS A 50 41.92 -2.72 -7.38
C LYS A 50 41.22 -4.08 -7.47
N GLU A 51 40.57 -4.51 -6.39
CA GLU A 51 39.84 -5.79 -6.36
C GLU A 51 38.54 -5.71 -7.14
N ARG A 52 37.91 -4.53 -7.13
CA ARG A 52 36.69 -4.23 -7.88
C ARG A 52 36.94 -4.19 -9.39
N GLU A 53 38.07 -3.64 -9.83
CA GLU A 53 38.49 -3.68 -11.24
C GLU A 53 38.73 -5.12 -11.73
N ALA A 54 39.21 -6.00 -10.84
CA ALA A 54 39.46 -7.41 -11.14
C ALA A 54 38.22 -8.32 -10.98
N THR A 55 37.13 -7.82 -10.40
CA THR A 55 35.91 -8.60 -10.12
C THR A 55 34.74 -8.05 -10.95
N PRO A 56 34.15 -8.84 -11.86
CA PRO A 56 32.98 -8.42 -12.62
C PRO A 56 31.84 -7.96 -11.70
N ALA A 57 31.18 -6.85 -12.05
CA ALA A 57 30.01 -6.39 -11.33
C ALA A 57 28.87 -7.43 -11.40
N PRO A 58 28.06 -7.58 -10.33
CA PRO A 58 26.84 -8.35 -10.40
C PRO A 58 25.95 -7.86 -11.54
N ARG A 59 25.20 -8.77 -12.16
CA ARG A 59 24.27 -8.40 -13.24
C ARG A 59 23.17 -7.52 -12.67
N ARG A 60 22.88 -6.39 -13.32
CA ARG A 60 21.74 -5.54 -12.95
C ARG A 60 20.42 -6.20 -13.36
N ASP A 61 19.50 -6.25 -12.42
CA ASP A 61 18.13 -6.73 -12.59
C ASP A 61 17.19 -5.69 -11.97
N LEU A 62 16.33 -5.07 -12.78
CA LEU A 62 15.50 -3.95 -12.34
C LEU A 62 14.40 -4.38 -11.38
N ASP A 63 13.89 -5.60 -11.51
CA ASP A 63 12.85 -6.13 -10.63
C ASP A 63 13.44 -6.40 -9.25
N LEU A 64 14.61 -7.05 -9.19
CA LEU A 64 15.30 -7.31 -7.93
C LEU A 64 15.85 -6.03 -7.29
N GLU A 65 16.28 -5.05 -8.09
CA GLU A 65 16.68 -3.72 -7.61
C GLU A 65 15.51 -3.01 -6.94
N ALA A 66 14.33 -2.95 -7.56
CA ALA A 66 13.16 -2.34 -6.95
C ALA A 66 12.72 -3.04 -5.66
N LEU A 67 12.76 -4.38 -5.61
CA LEU A 67 12.46 -5.14 -4.40
C LEU A 67 13.52 -4.94 -3.30
N ALA A 68 14.79 -4.80 -3.66
CA ALA A 68 15.86 -4.48 -2.73
C ALA A 68 15.69 -3.07 -2.13
N GLU A 69 15.31 -2.08 -2.94
CA GLU A 69 15.00 -0.73 -2.46
C GLU A 69 13.85 -0.74 -1.44
N ILE A 70 12.83 -1.60 -1.61
CA ILE A 70 11.74 -1.77 -0.63
C ILE A 70 12.30 -2.32 0.69
N LEU A 71 13.10 -3.39 0.64
CA LEU A 71 13.74 -3.97 1.82
C LEU A 71 14.67 -2.98 2.55
N ASN A 72 15.23 -2.02 1.81
CA ASN A 72 16.14 -1.01 2.34
C ASN A 72 15.43 0.28 2.79
N GLY A 73 14.10 0.38 2.64
CA GLY A 73 13.35 1.59 2.99
C GLY A 73 13.59 2.76 2.03
N GLU A 74 14.12 2.50 0.84
CA GLU A 74 14.38 3.50 -0.21
C GLU A 74 13.17 3.68 -1.14
N ARG A 75 12.26 2.69 -1.16
CA ARG A 75 11.04 2.69 -1.96
C ARG A 75 9.82 2.29 -1.12
N PHE A 76 8.84 3.18 -1.05
CA PHE A 76 7.56 2.92 -0.39
C PHE A 76 6.54 2.31 -1.37
N ILE A 77 5.78 1.31 -0.92
CA ILE A 77 4.79 0.63 -1.76
C ILE A 77 3.35 0.94 -1.35
N THR A 78 2.51 1.13 -2.36
CA THR A 78 1.05 1.10 -2.20
C THR A 78 0.53 -0.22 -2.75
N CYS A 79 -0.28 -0.95 -1.98
CA CYS A 79 -0.86 -2.21 -2.43
C CYS A 79 -2.36 -2.07 -2.66
N HIS A 80 -2.77 -2.27 -3.91
CA HIS A 80 -4.17 -2.52 -4.26
C HIS A 80 -4.70 -3.73 -3.49
N SER A 81 -5.80 -3.57 -2.74
CA SER A 81 -6.33 -4.57 -1.82
C SER A 81 -7.82 -4.38 -1.55
N TYR A 82 -8.54 -5.46 -1.25
CA TYR A 82 -9.94 -5.38 -0.82
C TYR A 82 -10.22 -6.22 0.42
N VAL A 83 -9.87 -7.50 0.35
CA VAL A 83 -10.31 -8.55 1.29
C VAL A 83 -9.31 -8.71 2.42
N GLN A 84 -9.80 -8.85 3.64
CA GLN A 84 -9.01 -8.88 4.87
C GLN A 84 -7.91 -9.97 4.87
N SER A 85 -8.20 -11.14 4.29
CA SER A 85 -7.22 -12.25 4.22
C SER A 85 -5.96 -11.93 3.41
N GLU A 86 -6.06 -11.07 2.39
CA GLU A 86 -4.92 -10.68 1.56
C GLU A 86 -4.11 -9.56 2.20
N VAL A 87 -4.81 -8.66 2.90
CA VAL A 87 -4.19 -7.58 3.67
C VAL A 87 -3.37 -8.19 4.81
N ASP A 88 -3.96 -9.11 5.57
CA ASP A 88 -3.31 -9.80 6.68
C ASP A 88 -2.10 -10.61 6.22
N MET A 89 -2.23 -11.36 5.11
CA MET A 89 -1.11 -12.11 4.52
C MET A 89 0.04 -11.19 4.11
N LEU A 90 -0.25 -10.08 3.40
CA LEU A 90 0.82 -9.20 2.94
C LEU A 90 1.50 -8.46 4.09
N MET A 91 0.76 -8.04 5.13
CA MET A 91 1.36 -7.50 6.35
C MET A 91 2.28 -8.53 6.99
N HIS A 92 1.84 -9.79 7.13
CA HIS A 92 2.65 -10.85 7.70
C HIS A 92 3.96 -11.10 6.91
N VAL A 93 3.88 -11.15 5.57
CA VAL A 93 5.08 -11.24 4.71
C VAL A 93 6.00 -10.06 4.95
N ALA A 94 5.46 -8.84 4.94
CA ALA A 94 6.22 -7.61 5.10
C ALA A 94 6.93 -7.53 6.46
N ASP A 95 6.22 -7.85 7.54
CA ASP A 95 6.76 -7.91 8.91
C ASP A 95 7.89 -8.94 9.01
N SER A 96 7.70 -10.15 8.46
CA SER A 96 8.73 -11.19 8.46
C SER A 96 10.00 -10.81 7.68
N MET A 97 9.86 -9.91 6.71
CA MET A 97 10.93 -9.42 5.85
C MET A 97 11.57 -8.13 6.35
N GLY A 98 10.96 -7.48 7.35
CA GLY A 98 11.46 -6.25 7.96
C GLY A 98 11.14 -4.98 7.16
N PHE A 99 10.02 -4.94 6.42
CA PHE A 99 9.55 -3.72 5.76
C PHE A 99 8.07 -3.45 6.07
N THR A 100 7.65 -2.20 5.89
CA THR A 100 6.26 -1.78 6.11
C THR A 100 5.58 -1.52 4.76
N VAL A 101 4.37 -2.06 4.58
CA VAL A 101 3.47 -1.65 3.49
C VAL A 101 2.99 -0.25 3.80
N ASN A 102 3.39 0.73 2.97
CA ASN A 102 3.09 2.13 3.22
C ASN A 102 1.58 2.43 3.19
N THR A 103 0.89 1.95 2.16
CA THR A 103 -0.55 2.19 2.01
C THR A 103 -1.25 0.98 1.42
N PHE A 104 -2.38 0.59 2.01
CA PHE A 104 -3.35 -0.28 1.36
C PHE A 104 -4.39 0.59 0.62
N THR A 105 -4.51 0.38 -0.68
CA THR A 105 -5.44 1.10 -1.57
C THR A 105 -6.74 0.32 -1.73
N HIS A 106 -7.85 1.05 -1.76
CA HIS A 106 -9.26 0.64 -1.67
C HIS A 106 -9.65 0.04 -0.33
N ILE A 107 -8.94 -1.01 0.11
CA ILE A 107 -8.96 -1.56 1.47
C ILE A 107 -10.37 -1.65 2.11
N LEU A 108 -11.34 -2.13 1.32
CA LEU A 108 -12.77 -2.06 1.69
C LEU A 108 -13.15 -2.97 2.87
N GLU A 109 -12.33 -3.97 3.19
CA GLU A 109 -12.43 -4.74 4.43
C GLU A 109 -11.38 -4.35 5.49
N GLY A 110 -10.76 -3.18 5.36
CA GLY A 110 -9.76 -2.66 6.31
C GLY A 110 -10.25 -2.65 7.74
N TYR A 111 -11.52 -2.31 7.96
CA TYR A 111 -12.16 -2.33 9.27
C TYR A 111 -12.08 -3.69 9.99
N LYS A 112 -11.95 -4.81 9.25
CA LYS A 112 -11.79 -6.16 9.82
C LYS A 112 -10.37 -6.39 10.38
N VAL A 113 -9.39 -5.60 9.96
CA VAL A 113 -7.96 -5.74 10.29
C VAL A 113 -7.33 -4.44 10.78
N ALA A 114 -8.12 -3.43 11.11
CA ALA A 114 -7.66 -2.10 11.50
C ALA A 114 -6.64 -2.10 12.65
N PRO A 115 -6.79 -2.89 13.75
CA PRO A 115 -5.76 -2.99 14.78
C PRO A 115 -4.41 -3.50 14.26
N LYS A 116 -4.44 -4.50 13.36
CA LYS A 116 -3.22 -5.04 12.74
C LYS A 116 -2.56 -4.03 11.80
N MET A 117 -3.37 -3.27 11.05
CA MET A 117 -2.86 -2.19 10.20
C MET A 117 -2.16 -1.10 11.02
N GLN A 118 -2.74 -0.73 12.17
CA GLN A 118 -2.14 0.24 13.08
C GLN A 118 -0.82 -0.26 13.66
N GLU A 119 -0.75 -1.53 14.08
CA GLU A 119 0.49 -2.16 14.58
C GLU A 119 1.57 -2.23 13.49
N HIS A 120 1.18 -2.62 12.28
CA HIS A 120 2.07 -2.69 11.11
C HIS A 120 2.58 -1.31 10.67
N GLY A 121 1.82 -0.24 10.92
CA GLY A 121 2.12 1.12 10.49
C GLY A 121 1.64 1.45 9.06
N ALA A 122 0.71 0.67 8.51
CA ALA A 122 0.14 0.95 7.19
C ALA A 122 -0.87 2.10 7.24
N SER A 123 -0.89 2.91 6.18
CA SER A 123 -1.99 3.83 5.90
C SER A 123 -3.12 3.13 5.12
N ALA A 124 -4.32 3.72 5.15
CA ALA A 124 -5.49 3.23 4.44
C ALA A 124 -6.05 4.28 3.48
N SER A 125 -6.01 4.02 2.17
CA SER A 125 -6.67 4.86 1.16
C SER A 125 -7.91 4.14 0.66
N THR A 126 -9.09 4.50 1.16
CA THR A 126 -10.35 3.76 0.93
C THR A 126 -11.37 4.58 0.15
N PHE A 127 -12.36 3.89 -0.43
CA PHE A 127 -13.60 4.54 -0.85
C PHE A 127 -14.48 4.84 0.36
N SER A 128 -15.28 5.88 0.23
CA SER A 128 -16.32 6.32 1.15
C SER A 128 -17.54 5.40 1.12
N ASP A 129 -18.10 5.15 -0.08
CA ASP A 129 -19.29 4.30 -0.25
C ASP A 129 -19.45 3.59 -1.61
N TRP A 130 -18.36 3.39 -2.34
CA TRP A 130 -18.39 2.69 -3.62
C TRP A 130 -17.99 1.21 -3.49
N TRP A 131 -18.96 0.30 -3.59
CA TRP A 131 -18.74 -1.15 -3.50
C TRP A 131 -19.81 -1.98 -4.26
N ALA A 132 -19.85 -3.30 -4.04
CA ALA A 132 -20.81 -4.27 -4.62
C ALA A 132 -20.74 -4.51 -6.15
N TYR A 133 -19.70 -4.04 -6.83
CA TYR A 133 -19.49 -4.30 -8.27
C TYR A 133 -18.75 -5.61 -8.58
N LYS A 134 -18.12 -6.25 -7.58
CA LYS A 134 -17.42 -7.53 -7.65
C LYS A 134 -17.59 -8.31 -6.34
N TYR A 135 -17.31 -9.61 -6.35
CA TYR A 135 -17.43 -10.46 -5.16
C TYR A 135 -16.51 -10.04 -4.01
N GLU A 136 -15.30 -9.60 -4.33
CA GLU A 136 -14.27 -9.17 -3.36
C GLU A 136 -14.64 -7.92 -2.54
N VAL A 137 -15.68 -7.20 -2.97
CA VAL A 137 -16.13 -5.96 -2.32
C VAL A 137 -17.55 -6.08 -1.75
N ARG A 138 -18.04 -7.31 -1.58
CA ARG A 138 -19.41 -7.58 -1.13
C ARG A 138 -19.65 -7.18 0.32
N ASP A 139 -18.66 -7.38 1.18
CA ASP A 139 -18.77 -7.11 2.62
C ASP A 139 -18.33 -5.68 2.99
N ALA A 140 -18.08 -4.82 2.00
CA ALA A 140 -17.75 -3.43 2.24
C ALA A 140 -18.91 -2.69 2.92
N ILE A 141 -18.56 -1.78 3.83
CA ILE A 141 -19.51 -0.97 4.59
C ILE A 141 -19.08 0.50 4.54
N PRO A 142 -20.03 1.46 4.60
CA PRO A 142 -19.70 2.88 4.55
C PRO A 142 -18.99 3.38 5.83
N TYR A 143 -18.93 2.54 6.87
CA TYR A 143 -18.24 2.80 8.13
C TYR A 143 -16.73 2.50 8.06
N ASN A 144 -16.23 1.90 6.98
CA ASN A 144 -14.84 1.41 6.89
C ASN A 144 -13.82 2.49 7.27
N ALA A 145 -13.90 3.67 6.64
CA ALA A 145 -12.99 4.78 6.89
C ALA A 145 -13.05 5.29 8.35
N ALA A 146 -14.25 5.35 8.94
CA ALA A 146 -14.42 5.80 10.31
C ALA A 146 -13.82 4.81 11.31
N LEU A 147 -14.02 3.51 11.10
CA LEU A 147 -13.46 2.46 11.95
C LEU A 147 -11.94 2.40 11.85
N LEU A 148 -11.37 2.60 10.66
CA LEU A 148 -9.92 2.72 10.48
C LEU A 148 -9.36 3.93 11.24
N TRP A 149 -9.98 5.10 11.08
CA TRP A 149 -9.61 6.31 11.80
C TRP A 149 -9.71 6.17 13.32
N GLU A 150 -10.78 5.53 13.83
CA GLU A 150 -10.97 5.29 15.26
C GLU A 150 -9.86 4.41 15.85
N GLN A 151 -9.31 3.48 15.07
CA GLN A 151 -8.14 2.67 15.46
C GLN A 151 -6.80 3.41 15.32
N GLY A 152 -6.80 4.67 14.89
CA GLY A 152 -5.61 5.50 14.71
C GLY A 152 -4.91 5.36 13.35
N VAL A 153 -5.47 4.56 12.43
CA VAL A 153 -4.88 4.34 11.10
C VAL A 153 -4.94 5.65 10.31
N ASN A 154 -3.82 6.06 9.71
CA ASN A 154 -3.78 7.20 8.81
C ASN A 154 -4.68 6.92 7.59
N THR A 155 -5.89 7.47 7.63
CA THR A 155 -6.99 7.10 6.72
C THR A 155 -7.29 8.24 5.76
N GLY A 156 -7.38 7.93 4.48
CA GLY A 156 -7.68 8.88 3.41
C GLY A 156 -8.77 8.35 2.49
N ILE A 157 -9.51 9.27 1.87
CA ILE A 157 -10.54 8.94 0.88
C ILE A 157 -9.98 9.15 -0.52
N ASN A 158 -10.13 8.15 -1.38
CA ASN A 158 -9.85 8.25 -2.81
C ASN A 158 -11.11 7.99 -3.63
N SER A 159 -11.09 8.32 -4.92
CA SER A 159 -12.23 8.10 -5.83
C SER A 159 -12.01 7.00 -6.86
N ASP A 160 -10.76 6.79 -7.31
CA ASP A 160 -10.44 5.98 -8.51
C ASP A 160 -11.28 6.38 -9.75
N ASP A 161 -11.74 7.63 -9.76
CA ASP A 161 -12.63 8.20 -10.77
C ASP A 161 -12.31 9.68 -10.98
N ALA A 162 -12.16 10.06 -12.24
CA ALA A 162 -11.72 11.40 -12.63
C ALA A 162 -12.74 12.49 -12.29
N GLU A 163 -14.04 12.19 -12.34
CA GLU A 163 -15.09 13.16 -12.05
C GLU A 163 -15.29 13.31 -10.53
N MET A 164 -15.37 12.19 -9.82
CA MET A 164 -15.54 12.17 -8.37
C MET A 164 -14.31 12.73 -7.64
N SER A 165 -13.12 12.70 -8.24
CA SER A 165 -11.92 13.33 -7.68
C SER A 165 -12.13 14.83 -7.36
N ARG A 166 -13.01 15.52 -8.11
CA ARG A 166 -13.36 16.93 -7.92
C ARG A 166 -14.34 17.17 -6.78
N ARG A 167 -14.86 16.10 -6.18
CA ARG A 167 -15.90 16.09 -5.14
C ARG A 167 -15.46 15.33 -3.89
N LEU A 168 -14.16 15.10 -3.71
CA LEU A 168 -13.62 14.37 -2.56
C LEU A 168 -14.03 14.96 -1.21
N ASN A 169 -14.31 16.27 -1.14
CA ASN A 169 -14.89 16.89 0.05
C ASN A 169 -16.26 16.31 0.44
N GLN A 170 -17.10 16.01 -0.55
CA GLN A 170 -18.40 15.36 -0.32
C GLN A 170 -18.21 13.89 0.08
N GLU A 171 -17.23 13.22 -0.53
CA GLU A 171 -16.87 11.85 -0.20
C GLU A 171 -16.34 11.73 1.25
N ALA A 172 -15.49 12.66 1.67
CA ALA A 172 -15.05 12.78 3.06
C ALA A 172 -16.21 13.06 4.02
N ALA A 173 -17.15 13.95 3.65
CA ALA A 173 -18.31 14.26 4.50
C ALA A 173 -19.19 13.04 4.79
N LYS A 174 -19.15 11.99 3.97
CA LYS A 174 -19.85 10.72 4.24
C LYS A 174 -19.34 10.05 5.51
N THR A 175 -18.06 10.19 5.88
CA THR A 175 -17.52 9.60 7.12
C THR A 175 -18.10 10.27 8.37
N VAL A 176 -18.46 11.57 8.28
CA VAL A 176 -19.24 12.28 9.30
C VAL A 176 -20.63 11.66 9.43
N LYS A 177 -21.31 11.45 8.30
CA LYS A 177 -22.68 10.89 8.27
C LYS A 177 -22.74 9.46 8.82
N TYR A 178 -21.84 8.59 8.36
CA TYR A 178 -21.90 7.17 8.71
C TYR A 178 -21.24 6.89 10.05
N GLY A 179 -20.02 7.38 10.29
CA GLY A 179 -19.23 7.04 11.47
C GLY A 179 -19.10 8.14 12.53
N GLY A 180 -19.73 9.30 12.34
CA GLY A 180 -19.65 10.40 13.32
C GLY A 180 -18.25 11.02 13.42
N VAL A 181 -17.38 10.81 12.42
CA VAL A 181 -16.05 11.42 12.38
C VAL A 181 -16.19 12.95 12.49
N PRO A 182 -15.44 13.64 13.36
CA PRO A 182 -15.50 15.09 13.44
C PRO A 182 -15.21 15.74 12.07
N PRO A 183 -15.91 16.82 11.67
CA PRO A 183 -15.73 17.43 10.35
C PRO A 183 -14.28 17.81 10.02
N GLU A 184 -13.50 18.26 11.00
CA GLU A 184 -12.08 18.57 10.82
C GLU A 184 -11.25 17.31 10.49
N GLU A 185 -11.53 16.19 11.16
CA GLU A 185 -10.86 14.92 10.91
C GLU A 185 -11.26 14.34 9.56
N ALA A 186 -12.53 14.46 9.17
CA ALA A 186 -12.98 14.10 7.83
C ALA A 186 -12.28 14.94 6.76
N TRP A 187 -12.08 16.24 6.98
CA TRP A 187 -11.34 17.11 6.05
C TRP A 187 -9.88 16.67 5.86
N LYS A 188 -9.22 16.22 6.94
CA LYS A 188 -7.86 15.67 6.88
C LYS A 188 -7.76 14.44 5.98
N MET A 189 -8.84 13.64 5.86
CA MET A 189 -8.86 12.45 4.99
C MET A 189 -8.69 12.75 3.50
N VAL A 190 -8.84 14.00 3.07
CA VAL A 190 -8.66 14.44 1.67
C VAL A 190 -7.61 15.55 1.52
N THR A 191 -6.88 15.85 2.59
CA THR A 191 -5.82 16.87 2.61
C THR A 191 -4.56 16.35 3.30
N LEU A 192 -4.48 16.45 4.63
CA LEU A 192 -3.28 16.11 5.41
C LEU A 192 -2.94 14.61 5.38
N ASN A 193 -3.92 13.73 5.48
CA ASN A 193 -3.71 12.28 5.53
C ASN A 193 -3.13 11.73 4.22
N PRO A 194 -3.65 12.06 3.02
CA PRO A 194 -3.00 11.67 1.77
C PRO A 194 -1.62 12.33 1.61
N ALA A 195 -1.40 13.56 2.09
CA ALA A 195 -0.06 14.16 2.08
C ALA A 195 0.94 13.33 2.93
N ARG A 196 0.51 12.83 4.09
CA ARG A 196 1.31 11.90 4.93
C ARG A 196 1.57 10.58 4.22
N MET A 197 0.57 10.00 3.54
CA MET A 197 0.75 8.77 2.75
C MET A 197 1.82 8.90 1.66
N LEU A 198 1.92 10.10 1.08
CA LEU A 198 2.87 10.43 0.03
C LEU A 198 4.23 10.94 0.56
N HIS A 199 4.39 11.05 1.89
CA HIS A 199 5.58 11.65 2.55
C HIS A 199 5.81 13.11 2.14
N LEU A 200 4.73 13.85 1.91
CA LEU A 200 4.73 15.25 1.46
C LEU A 200 4.03 16.19 2.45
N ASP A 201 3.70 15.75 3.65
CA ASP A 201 3.01 16.56 4.67
C ASP A 201 3.84 17.75 5.17
N HIS A 202 5.17 17.70 5.00
CA HIS A 202 6.07 18.85 5.20
C HIS A 202 5.91 19.94 4.12
N ARG A 203 5.29 19.62 2.98
CA ARG A 203 5.04 20.55 1.87
C ARG A 203 3.58 20.89 1.66
N MET A 204 2.64 19.98 1.93
CA MET A 204 1.23 20.16 1.57
C MET A 204 0.27 19.51 2.57
N GLY A 205 -1.03 19.70 2.34
CA GLY A 205 -2.10 19.08 3.13
C GLY A 205 -2.55 19.88 4.35
N SER A 206 -1.89 20.99 4.70
CA SER A 206 -2.39 21.99 5.66
C SER A 206 -1.89 23.39 5.33
N VAL A 207 -2.54 24.42 5.90
CA VAL A 207 -2.17 25.83 5.70
C VAL A 207 -1.27 26.27 6.84
N GLU A 208 0.04 26.12 6.64
CA GLU A 208 1.08 26.43 7.63
C GLU A 208 2.26 27.15 6.95
N PRO A 209 2.99 28.03 7.67
CA PRO A 209 4.21 28.65 7.16
C PRO A 209 5.23 27.60 6.68
N GLY A 210 5.81 27.81 5.49
CA GLY A 210 6.82 26.94 4.89
C GLY A 210 6.28 25.84 3.98
N LYS A 211 4.96 25.64 3.93
CA LYS A 211 4.29 24.73 2.99
C LYS A 211 4.00 25.42 1.65
N ASP A 212 3.78 24.61 0.61
CA ASP A 212 3.35 25.03 -0.71
C ASP A 212 1.97 25.72 -0.61
N ALA A 213 1.76 26.81 -1.36
CA ALA A 213 0.56 27.64 -1.30
C ALA A 213 -0.61 27.08 -2.13
N ASP A 214 -0.94 25.81 -1.94
CA ASP A 214 -2.03 25.11 -2.63
C ASP A 214 -3.38 25.40 -1.94
N LEU A 215 -4.11 26.41 -2.42
CA LEU A 215 -5.34 26.95 -1.79
C LEU A 215 -6.53 26.92 -2.75
N VAL A 216 -7.75 26.76 -2.20
CA VAL A 216 -9.06 26.79 -2.90
C VAL A 216 -9.99 27.77 -2.23
#